data_AF-A0A4P9ZDC8-F1
#
_entry.id   AF-A0A4P9ZDC8-F1
#
_cell.length_a   1.000
_cell.length_b   1.000
_cell.length_c   1.000
_cell.angle_alpha   90.00
_cell.angle_beta   90.00
_cell.angle_gamma   90.00
#
_symmetry.space_group_name_H-M   'P 1'
#
loop_
_entity.id
_entity.type
_entity.pdbx_description
1 polymer ?
#
loop_
_entity_poly.entity_id
_entity_poly.type
_entity_poly.pdbx_seq_one_letter_code
_entity_poly.pdbx_strand_id
1 'polypeptide(L)'
;ASKLPPAFIQKMWLMINDPANRAYIRWSKDGELFLVTHREEFMKSILPKYFKHNNFASFVRQLNMYGWHKVQDVTSGLLREDRSPDEVLQFKNPLFLRGREDLLDSIMRNRSGVTDAEPDTKLLNLQLVLKELELVKMNQLAIIEDMRRMRKDNQILWNESFSARERHLKQTDTLDKIMKFLAAVYGNSA
;
A
#
# COMPACT_ATOMS: atom_id res chain seq x y z
N ALA A 1 22.61 8.50 36.57
CA ALA A 1 21.65 7.45 36.98
C ALA A 1 20.95 6.95 35.72
N SER A 2 21.16 5.68 35.33
CA SER A 2 20.47 5.05 34.21
C SER A 2 18.97 4.98 34.52
N LYS A 3 18.16 5.74 33.78
CA LYS A 3 16.70 5.70 33.93
C LYS A 3 16.20 4.44 33.25
N LEU A 4 15.62 3.53 34.02
CA LEU A 4 14.97 2.34 33.48
C LEU A 4 13.92 2.72 32.42
N PRO A 5 13.83 1.98 31.31
CA PRO A 5 12.90 2.29 30.25
C PRO A 5 11.46 2.13 30.75
N PRO A 6 10.49 2.89 30.24
CA PRO A 6 9.09 2.75 30.65
C PRO A 6 8.59 1.31 30.46
N ALA A 7 7.72 0.85 31.37
CA ALA A 7 7.24 -0.55 31.37
C ALA A 7 6.59 -0.99 30.04
N PHE A 8 5.99 -0.06 29.30
CA PHE A 8 5.47 -0.34 27.96
C PHE A 8 6.59 -0.69 26.98
N ILE A 9 7.70 0.06 26.99
CA ILE A 9 8.86 -0.14 26.11
C ILE A 9 9.53 -1.48 26.41
N GLN A 10 9.71 -1.80 27.69
CA GLN A 10 10.24 -3.10 28.11
C GLN A 10 9.39 -4.26 27.60
N LYS A 11 8.06 -4.15 27.75
CA LYS A 11 7.12 -5.16 27.25
C LYS A 11 7.13 -5.29 25.74
N MET A 12 7.24 -4.17 25.02
CA MET A 12 7.40 -4.16 23.56
C MET A 12 8.66 -4.91 23.13
N TRP A 13 9.79 -4.61 23.78
CA TRP A 13 11.07 -5.27 23.49
C TRP A 13 10.98 -6.79 23.72
N LEU A 14 10.46 -7.21 24.86
CA LEU A 14 10.27 -8.63 25.18
C LEU A 14 9.31 -9.32 24.19
N MET A 15 8.19 -8.68 23.87
CA MET A 15 7.17 -9.24 22.97
C MET A 15 7.71 -9.46 21.55
N ILE A 16 8.49 -8.53 21.01
CA ILE A 16 9.02 -8.62 19.64
C ILE A 16 10.21 -9.59 19.56
N ASN A 17 11.01 -9.69 20.63
CA ASN A 17 12.17 -10.58 20.68
C ASN A 17 11.81 -12.04 21.03
N ASP A 18 10.59 -12.32 21.48
CA ASP A 18 10.13 -13.67 21.74
C ASP A 18 9.95 -14.47 20.43
N PRO A 19 10.73 -15.55 20.20
CA PRO A 19 10.61 -16.38 19.00
C PRO A 19 9.22 -16.99 18.80
N ALA A 20 8.47 -17.24 19.88
CA ALA A 20 7.11 -17.80 19.80
C ALA A 20 6.11 -16.84 19.15
N ASN A 21 6.39 -15.53 19.20
CA ASN A 21 5.51 -14.51 18.65
C ASN A 21 5.83 -14.17 17.19
N ARG A 22 6.90 -14.72 16.62
CA ARG A 22 7.46 -14.34 15.32
C ARG A 22 6.45 -14.40 14.17
N ALA A 23 5.42 -15.24 14.26
CA ALA A 23 4.34 -15.35 13.27
C ALA A 23 3.36 -14.17 13.26
N TYR A 24 3.28 -13.43 14.37
CA TYR A 24 2.31 -12.34 14.60
C TYR A 24 2.98 -10.98 14.71
N ILE A 25 4.15 -10.93 15.36
CA ILE A 25 4.93 -9.71 15.54
C ILE A 25 6.43 -10.03 15.44
N ARG A 26 7.15 -9.26 14.63
CA ARG A 26 8.58 -9.49 14.35
C ARG A 26 9.28 -8.24 13.86
N TRP A 27 10.60 -8.21 14.02
CA TRP A 27 11.46 -7.23 13.37
C TRP A 27 11.44 -7.36 11.84
N SER A 28 11.67 -6.24 11.15
CA SER A 28 12.07 -6.26 9.74
C SER A 28 13.43 -6.92 9.55
N LYS A 29 13.78 -7.20 8.29
CA LYS A 29 15.09 -7.76 7.93
C LYS A 29 16.21 -6.87 8.47
N ASP A 30 16.08 -5.56 8.27
CA ASP A 30 17.07 -4.56 8.65
C ASP A 30 17.04 -4.21 10.15
N GLY A 31 15.95 -4.55 10.85
CA GLY A 31 15.82 -4.36 12.30
C GLY A 31 15.46 -2.93 12.73
N GLU A 32 15.12 -2.05 11.80
CA GLU A 32 14.73 -0.65 12.09
C GLU A 32 13.24 -0.46 12.40
N LEU A 33 12.40 -1.44 12.07
CA LEU A 33 10.96 -1.40 12.26
C LEU A 33 10.45 -2.77 12.66
N PHE A 34 9.23 -2.83 13.19
CA PHE A 34 8.54 -4.09 13.43
C PHE A 34 7.26 -4.18 12.61
N LEU A 35 6.87 -5.41 12.33
CA LEU A 35 5.69 -5.77 11.56
C LEU A 35 4.71 -6.50 12.47
N VAL A 36 3.42 -6.23 12.27
CA VAL A 36 2.30 -6.97 12.86
C VAL A 36 1.52 -7.62 11.73
N THR A 37 1.32 -8.93 11.81
CA THR A 37 0.57 -9.76 10.87
C THR A 37 -0.52 -10.53 11.60
N HIS A 38 -1.55 -11.00 10.89
CA HIS A 38 -2.67 -11.74 11.47
C HIS A 38 -3.30 -10.98 12.66
N ARG A 39 -3.87 -9.80 12.37
CA ARG A 39 -4.25 -8.81 13.39
C ARG A 39 -5.18 -9.39 14.47
N GLU A 40 -6.15 -10.20 14.07
CA GLU A 40 -7.14 -10.79 14.98
C GLU A 40 -6.49 -11.80 15.95
N GLU A 41 -5.60 -12.64 15.45
CA GLU A 41 -4.83 -13.61 16.25
C GLU A 41 -3.81 -12.91 17.15
N PHE A 42 -3.14 -11.86 16.66
CA PHE A 42 -2.25 -11.03 17.46
C PHE A 42 -3.00 -10.43 18.66
N MET A 43 -4.20 -9.88 18.41
CA MET A 43 -5.05 -9.32 19.45
C MET A 43 -5.47 -10.36 20.49
N LYS A 44 -5.92 -11.53 20.06
CA LYS A 44 -6.47 -12.56 20.97
C LYS A 44 -5.38 -13.33 21.72
N SER A 45 -4.27 -13.64 21.07
CA SER A 45 -3.28 -14.60 21.56
C SER A 45 -2.01 -13.95 22.11
N ILE A 46 -1.63 -12.77 21.61
CA ILE A 46 -0.36 -12.12 21.98
C ILE A 46 -0.59 -10.98 22.96
N LEU A 47 -1.48 -10.03 22.64
CA LEU A 47 -1.68 -8.85 23.49
C LEU A 47 -2.00 -9.18 24.97
N PRO A 48 -2.87 -10.17 25.31
CA PRO A 48 -3.18 -10.51 26.70
C PRO A 48 -2.00 -11.08 27.49
N LYS A 49 -0.98 -11.62 26.82
CA LYS A 49 0.22 -12.15 27.49
C LYS A 49 1.12 -11.03 28.02
N TYR A 50 1.15 -9.88 27.34
CA TYR A 50 2.03 -8.76 27.69
C TYR A 50 1.26 -7.58 28.31
N PHE A 51 -0.01 -7.40 27.95
CA PHE A 51 -0.85 -6.28 28.36
C PHE A 51 -2.17 -6.77 28.98
N LYS A 52 -2.81 -5.93 29.80
CA LYS A 52 -4.07 -6.25 30.48
C LYS A 52 -5.32 -6.10 29.58
N HIS A 53 -5.14 -6.14 28.25
CA HIS A 53 -6.21 -6.00 27.26
C HIS A 53 -5.81 -6.69 25.95
N ASN A 54 -6.79 -7.03 25.12
CA ASN A 54 -6.62 -7.50 23.75
C ASN A 54 -6.93 -6.42 22.69
N ASN A 55 -7.22 -5.18 23.12
CA ASN A 55 -7.64 -4.12 22.22
C ASN A 55 -6.46 -3.54 21.42
N PHE A 56 -6.53 -3.68 20.09
CA PHE A 56 -5.51 -3.15 19.17
C PHE A 56 -5.45 -1.62 19.17
N ALA A 57 -6.58 -0.92 19.30
CA ALA A 57 -6.58 0.53 19.34
C ALA A 57 -5.85 1.05 20.60
N SER A 58 -5.99 0.37 21.73
CA SER A 58 -5.24 0.70 22.95
C SER A 58 -3.74 0.47 22.77
N PHE A 59 -3.36 -0.61 22.08
CA PHE A 59 -1.97 -0.89 21.72
C PHE A 59 -1.39 0.20 20.81
N VAL A 60 -2.08 0.54 19.73
CA VAL A 60 -1.68 1.61 18.79
C VAL A 60 -1.63 2.97 19.49
N ARG A 61 -2.56 3.26 20.40
CA ARG A 61 -2.50 4.49 21.20
C ARG A 61 -1.20 4.58 22.00
N GLN A 62 -0.81 3.50 22.68
CA GLN A 62 0.46 3.48 23.41
C GLN A 62 1.64 3.68 22.46
N LEU A 63 1.69 2.98 21.32
CA LEU A 63 2.71 3.20 20.30
C LEU A 63 2.82 4.69 19.91
N ASN A 64 1.71 5.33 19.58
CA ASN A 64 1.68 6.76 19.22
C ASN A 64 2.20 7.65 20.36
N MET A 65 1.84 7.35 21.61
CA MET A 65 2.32 8.11 22.78
C MET A 65 3.82 7.99 23.02
N TYR A 66 4.50 7.03 22.42
CA TYR A 66 5.95 6.84 22.54
C TYR A 66 6.69 7.08 21.22
N GLY A 67 6.05 7.74 20.24
CA GLY A 67 6.71 8.20 19.01
C GLY A 67 6.86 7.13 17.92
N TRP A 68 6.06 6.05 17.96
CA TRP A 68 5.95 5.17 16.81
C TRP A 68 5.02 5.76 15.76
N HIS A 69 5.37 5.56 14.49
CA HIS A 69 4.56 5.95 13.34
C HIS A 69 4.25 4.73 12.47
N LYS A 70 3.01 4.65 11.94
CA LYS A 70 2.62 3.63 10.96
C LYS A 70 3.30 3.98 9.63
N VAL A 71 4.11 3.07 9.10
CA VAL A 71 4.68 3.18 7.77
C VAL A 71 3.65 2.61 6.79
N GLN A 72 3.19 3.44 5.85
CA GLN A 72 2.35 2.94 4.76
C GLN A 72 3.24 2.33 3.70
N ASP A 73 2.94 1.09 3.31
CA ASP A 73 3.56 0.49 2.13
C ASP A 73 2.95 1.14 0.89
N VAL A 74 3.77 1.87 0.11
CA VAL A 74 3.35 2.57 -1.12
C VAL A 74 2.73 1.59 -2.13
N THR A 75 3.13 0.31 -2.07
CA THR A 75 2.60 -0.77 -2.89
C THR A 75 1.17 -1.15 -2.51
N SER A 76 0.78 -0.93 -1.25
CA SER A 76 -0.54 -1.30 -0.74
C SER A 76 -1.64 -0.33 -1.20
N GLY A 77 -1.28 0.87 -1.69
CA GLY A 77 -2.24 1.88 -2.14
C GLY A 77 -2.58 1.86 -3.63
N LEU A 78 -1.82 1.13 -4.46
CA LEU A 78 -1.93 1.24 -5.91
C LEU A 78 -2.81 0.17 -6.59
N LEU A 79 -2.97 -1.05 -6.05
CA LEU A 79 -3.64 -2.15 -6.78
C LEU A 79 -4.26 -3.26 -5.90
N ARG A 80 -4.93 -2.95 -4.78
CA ARG A 80 -5.64 -3.98 -3.99
C ARG A 80 -7.07 -3.58 -3.68
N GLU A 81 -7.96 -3.81 -4.65
CA GLU A 81 -9.42 -3.75 -4.44
C GLU A 81 -9.90 -4.77 -3.40
N ASP A 82 -9.16 -5.88 -3.25
CA ASP A 82 -9.30 -6.79 -2.12
C ASP A 82 -8.39 -6.36 -0.97
N ARG A 83 -8.99 -5.83 0.10
CA ARG A 83 -8.34 -5.79 1.42
C ARG A 83 -8.11 -7.22 1.88
N SER A 84 -7.01 -7.81 1.41
CA SER A 84 -6.60 -9.17 1.80
C SER A 84 -6.53 -9.26 3.33
N PRO A 85 -7.02 -10.34 3.95
CA PRO A 85 -6.97 -10.54 5.41
C PRO A 85 -5.53 -10.51 5.99
N ASP A 86 -4.51 -10.61 5.14
CA ASP A 86 -3.09 -10.47 5.47
C ASP A 86 -2.57 -9.02 5.35
N GLU A 87 -3.30 -8.02 5.87
CA GLU A 87 -2.74 -6.67 5.99
C GLU A 87 -1.52 -6.70 6.93
N VAL A 88 -0.33 -6.46 6.39
CA VAL A 88 0.92 -6.36 7.16
C VAL A 88 1.08 -4.92 7.63
N LEU A 89 0.96 -4.70 8.95
CA LEU A 89 1.09 -3.38 9.55
C LEU A 89 2.54 -3.14 9.97
N GLN A 90 3.13 -2.01 9.56
CA GLN A 90 4.52 -1.68 9.85
C GLN A 90 4.60 -0.45 10.76
N PHE A 91 5.43 -0.52 11.79
CA PHE A 91 5.64 0.57 12.74
C PHE A 91 7.12 0.86 12.95
N LYS A 92 7.51 2.13 12.85
CA LYS A 92 8.89 2.60 13.00
C LYS A 92 9.01 3.56 14.17
N ASN A 93 10.11 3.45 14.92
CA ASN A 93 10.58 4.44 15.89
C ASN A 93 12.12 4.50 15.80
N PRO A 94 12.73 5.69 15.56
CA PRO A 94 14.18 5.83 15.40
C PRO A 94 15.02 5.29 16.56
N LEU A 95 14.47 5.27 17.77
CA LEU A 95 15.17 4.85 19.00
C LEU A 95 14.88 3.39 19.37
N PHE A 96 14.03 2.69 18.60
CA PHE A 96 13.66 1.30 18.86
C PHE A 96 14.22 0.40 17.76
N LEU A 97 15.45 -0.06 17.93
CA LEU A 97 16.20 -0.82 16.92
C LEU A 97 16.62 -2.19 17.45
N ARG A 98 16.59 -3.23 16.59
CA ARG A 98 17.00 -4.59 16.97
C ARG A 98 18.46 -4.62 17.43
N GLY A 99 18.70 -5.20 18.60
CA GLY A 99 20.05 -5.30 19.20
C GLY A 99 20.57 -4.03 19.87
N ARG A 100 19.79 -2.92 19.88
CA ARG A 100 20.15 -1.67 20.54
C ARG A 100 19.25 -1.39 21.74
N GLU A 101 19.36 -2.24 22.75
CA GLU A 101 18.61 -2.11 24.01
C GLU A 101 19.02 -0.85 24.79
N ASP A 102 20.25 -0.37 24.57
CA ASP A 102 20.81 0.86 25.13
C ASP A 102 19.99 2.11 24.80
N LEU A 103 19.29 2.11 23.65
CA LEU A 103 18.48 3.26 23.20
C LEU A 103 17.10 3.31 23.85
N LEU A 104 16.64 2.22 24.47
CA LEU A 104 15.28 2.13 25.04
C LEU A 104 15.04 3.14 26.15
N ASP A 105 16.07 3.48 26.93
CA ASP A 105 16.01 4.45 28.03
C ASP A 105 15.70 5.87 27.54
N SER A 106 15.99 6.15 26.26
CA SER A 106 15.75 7.44 25.63
C SER A 106 14.32 7.56 25.08
N ILE A 107 13.56 6.46 25.02
CA ILE A 107 12.16 6.49 24.56
C ILE A 107 11.26 6.95 25.70
N MET A 108 10.87 8.21 25.64
CA MET A 108 9.98 8.83 26.62
C MET A 108 8.54 8.94 26.12
N ARG A 109 7.60 8.81 27.06
CA ARG A 109 6.18 9.02 26.77
C ARG A 109 5.95 10.49 26.48
N ASN A 110 5.45 10.80 25.29
CA ASN A 110 4.97 12.11 24.95
C ASN A 110 3.73 12.45 25.83
N ARG A 111 3.91 13.38 26.75
CA ARG A 111 2.86 13.86 27.67
C ARG A 111 2.10 15.04 27.03
N SER A 112 1.56 14.88 25.84
CA SER A 112 0.79 15.92 25.17
C SER A 112 -0.67 15.52 25.00
N GLY A 113 -1.47 15.86 26.02
CA GLY A 113 -2.76 16.51 25.78
C GLY A 113 -2.61 18.03 25.58
N VAL A 114 -1.48 18.60 25.97
CA VAL A 114 -1.07 19.99 25.70
C VAL A 114 0.46 19.98 25.70
N THR A 115 1.08 20.20 24.54
CA THR A 115 2.39 20.84 24.38
C THR A 115 2.61 21.01 22.90
N ASP A 116 2.80 22.26 22.50
CA ASP A 116 3.37 22.62 21.21
C ASP A 116 4.52 21.67 20.87
N ALA A 117 4.31 20.84 19.84
CA ALA A 117 5.40 20.06 19.28
C ALA A 117 6.55 21.01 18.95
N GLU A 118 7.77 20.65 19.38
CA GLU A 118 9.00 21.32 19.00
C GLU A 118 8.99 21.63 17.50
N PRO A 119 9.46 22.82 17.09
CA PRO A 119 9.42 23.25 15.69
C PRO A 119 10.05 22.22 14.75
N ASP A 120 11.06 21.47 15.19
CA ASP A 120 11.73 20.44 14.40
C ASP A 120 10.84 19.25 14.04
N THR A 121 9.97 18.78 14.94
CA THR A 121 9.07 17.64 14.63
C THR A 121 7.96 18.05 13.65
N LYS A 122 7.46 19.29 13.76
CA LYS A 122 6.50 19.86 12.79
C LYS A 122 7.17 20.11 11.44
N LEU A 123 8.40 20.63 11.42
CA LEU A 123 9.18 20.84 10.20
C LEU A 123 9.53 19.54 9.50
N LEU A 124 9.92 18.50 10.24
CA LEU A 124 10.21 17.18 9.68
C LEU A 124 8.95 16.54 9.06
N ASN A 125 7.80 16.62 9.74
CA ASN A 125 6.53 16.17 9.19
C ASN A 125 6.14 16.97 7.94
N LEU A 126 6.32 18.30 7.94
CA LEU A 126 6.04 19.13 6.78
C LEU A 126 6.96 18.80 5.60
N GLN A 127 8.25 18.60 5.84
CA GLN A 127 9.21 18.19 4.81
C GLN A 127 8.88 16.81 4.22
N LEU A 128 8.44 15.87 5.06
CA LEU A 128 8.00 14.56 4.59
C LEU A 128 6.75 14.68 3.72
N VAL A 129 5.75 15.44 4.17
CA VAL A 129 4.52 15.71 3.40
C VAL A 129 4.83 16.41 2.08
N LEU A 130 5.78 17.35 2.05
CA LEU A 130 6.20 18.03 0.82
C LEU A 130 6.84 17.05 -0.18
N LYS A 131 7.70 16.13 0.29
CA LYS A 131 8.29 15.08 -0.55
C LYS A 131 7.23 14.12 -1.10
N GLU A 132 6.27 13.72 -0.28
CA GLU A 132 5.15 12.88 -0.73
C GLU A 132 4.30 13.61 -1.77
N LEU A 133 4.02 14.90 -1.57
CA LEU A 133 3.27 15.73 -2.51
C LEU A 133 4.00 15.88 -3.85
N GLU A 134 5.32 16.01 -3.83
CA GLU A 134 6.16 16.06 -5.03
C GLU A 134 6.11 14.74 -5.81
N LEU A 135 6.20 13.60 -5.11
CA LEU A 135 6.06 12.29 -5.73
C LEU A 135 4.65 12.10 -6.33
N VAL A 136 3.60 12.48 -5.61
CA VAL A 136 2.21 12.43 -6.11
C VAL A 136 2.04 13.30 -7.35
N LYS A 137 2.65 14.50 -7.37
CA LYS A 137 2.63 15.39 -8.53
C LYS A 137 3.29 14.75 -9.74
N MET A 138 4.44 14.10 -9.56
CA MET A 138 5.12 13.39 -10.65
C MET A 138 4.27 12.23 -11.20
N ASN A 139 3.66 11.45 -10.32
CA ASN A 139 2.74 10.38 -10.70
C ASN A 139 1.52 10.91 -11.46
N GLN A 140 0.93 12.02 -11.02
CA GLN A 140 -0.18 12.66 -11.72
C GLN A 140 0.20 13.13 -13.13
N LEU A 141 1.40 13.69 -13.31
CA LEU A 141 1.87 14.11 -14.63
C LEU A 141 2.06 12.92 -15.57
N ALA A 142 2.64 11.82 -15.08
CA ALA A 142 2.76 10.58 -15.86
C ALA A 142 1.39 10.03 -16.28
N ILE A 143 0.42 9.99 -15.36
CA ILE A 143 -0.95 9.55 -15.64
C ILE A 143 -1.64 10.43 -16.69
N ILE A 144 -1.44 11.75 -16.63
CA ILE A 144 -1.99 12.67 -17.62
C ILE A 144 -1.43 12.37 -19.01
N GLU A 145 -0.13 12.11 -19.10
CA GLU A 145 0.51 11.79 -20.38
C GLU A 145 0.04 10.43 -20.92
N ASP A 146 -0.09 9.42 -20.05
CA ASP A 146 -0.67 8.13 -20.42
C ASP A 146 -2.13 8.26 -20.85
N MET A 147 -2.94 9.08 -20.17
CA MET A 147 -4.31 9.36 -20.60
C MET A 147 -4.37 10.03 -21.97
N ARG A 148 -3.45 10.96 -22.27
CA ARG A 148 -3.36 11.58 -23.61
C ARG A 148 -3.01 10.55 -24.67
N ARG A 149 -2.02 9.70 -24.39
CA ARG A 149 -1.60 8.61 -25.29
C ARG A 149 -2.76 7.65 -25.54
N MET A 150 -3.43 7.20 -24.48
CA MET A 150 -4.58 6.30 -24.57
C MET A 150 -5.74 6.92 -25.36
N ARG A 151 -6.03 8.22 -25.18
CA ARG A 151 -7.05 8.91 -26.00
C ARG A 151 -6.68 8.92 -27.48
N LYS A 152 -5.41 9.18 -27.80
CA LYS A 152 -4.93 9.18 -29.19
C LYS A 152 -4.99 7.79 -29.80
N ASP A 153 -4.53 6.77 -29.07
CA ASP A 153 -4.55 5.38 -29.51
C ASP A 153 -6.01 4.91 -29.72
N ASN A 154 -6.92 5.24 -28.81
CA ASN A 154 -8.34 4.93 -28.93
C ASN A 154 -8.96 5.60 -30.18
N GLN A 155 -8.58 6.85 -30.48
CA GLN A 155 -9.03 7.53 -31.69
C GLN A 155 -8.53 6.83 -32.97
N ILE A 156 -7.27 6.38 -32.99
CA ILE A 156 -6.70 5.62 -34.12
C ILE A 156 -7.45 4.30 -34.29
N LEU A 157 -7.64 3.54 -33.21
CA LEU A 157 -8.36 2.27 -33.24
C LEU A 157 -9.80 2.44 -33.75
N TRP A 158 -10.47 3.52 -33.37
CA TRP A 158 -11.79 3.85 -33.91
C TRP A 158 -11.78 4.05 -35.42
N ASN A 159 -10.81 4.81 -35.93
CA ASN A 159 -10.68 5.06 -37.36
C ASN A 159 -10.36 3.78 -38.15
N GLU A 160 -9.47 2.94 -37.62
CA GLU A 160 -9.11 1.65 -38.21
C GLU A 160 -10.31 0.69 -38.23
N SER A 161 -11.03 0.58 -37.11
CA SER A 161 -12.24 -0.24 -36.97
C SER A 161 -13.32 0.20 -37.95
N PHE A 162 -13.54 1.52 -38.07
CA PHE A 162 -14.48 2.08 -39.04
C PHE A 162 -14.08 1.72 -40.49
N SER A 163 -12.82 1.93 -40.85
CA SER A 163 -12.30 1.61 -42.18
C SER A 163 -12.34 0.10 -42.49
N ALA A 164 -12.10 -0.74 -41.49
CA ALA A 164 -12.22 -2.19 -41.60
C ALA A 164 -13.67 -2.61 -41.87
N ARG A 165 -14.65 -2.03 -41.16
CA ARG A 165 -16.08 -2.28 -41.41
C ARG A 165 -16.48 -1.88 -42.82
N GLU A 166 -16.03 -0.72 -43.31
CA GLU A 166 -16.35 -0.27 -44.67
C GLU A 166 -15.78 -1.22 -45.74
N ARG A 167 -14.53 -1.67 -45.57
CA ARG A 167 -13.92 -2.68 -46.46
C ARG A 167 -14.68 -4.00 -46.43
N HIS A 168 -15.09 -4.47 -45.25
CA HIS A 168 -15.89 -5.68 -45.12
C HIS A 168 -17.23 -5.56 -45.86
N LEU A 169 -17.94 -4.44 -45.73
CA LEU A 169 -19.19 -4.21 -46.45
C LEU A 169 -19.01 -4.27 -47.97
N LYS A 170 -17.96 -3.64 -48.49
CA LYS A 170 -17.62 -3.68 -49.93
C LYS A 170 -17.29 -5.11 -50.39
N GLN A 171 -16.53 -5.86 -49.59
CA GLN A 171 -16.22 -7.25 -49.88
C GLN A 171 -17.48 -8.14 -49.89
N THR A 172 -18.38 -7.97 -48.92
CA THR A 172 -19.63 -8.73 -48.86
C THR A 172 -20.55 -8.43 -50.06
N ASP A 173 -20.66 -7.17 -50.48
CA ASP A 173 -21.42 -6.79 -51.69
C ASP A 173 -20.80 -7.38 -52.96
N THR A 174 -19.47 -7.37 -53.05
CA THR A 174 -18.75 -7.97 -54.18
C THR A 174 -18.95 -9.48 -54.22
N LEU A 175 -18.85 -10.16 -53.07
CA LEU A 175 -19.11 -11.59 -52.97
C LEU A 175 -20.56 -11.93 -53.33
N ASP A 176 -21.55 -11.15 -52.87
CA ASP A 176 -22.95 -11.34 -53.22
C ASP A 176 -23.17 -11.22 -54.75
N LYS A 177 -22.56 -10.22 -55.39
CA LYS A 177 -22.59 -10.06 -56.85
C LYS A 177 -21.96 -11.25 -57.58
N ILE A 178 -20.80 -11.74 -57.10
CA ILE A 178 -20.15 -12.93 -57.67
C ILE A 178 -21.03 -14.16 -57.49
N MET A 179 -21.61 -14.37 -56.30
CA MET A 179 -22.50 -15.51 -56.03
C MET A 179 -23.74 -15.47 -56.91
N LYS A 180 -24.35 -14.29 -57.11
CA LYS A 180 -25.46 -14.10 -58.06
C LYS A 180 -25.06 -14.38 -59.50
N PHE A 181 -23.88 -13.94 -59.93
CA PHE A 181 -23.36 -14.23 -61.26
C PHE A 181 -23.11 -15.73 -61.46
N LEU A 182 -22.46 -16.40 -60.51
CA LEU A 182 -22.24 -17.84 -60.54
C LEU A 182 -23.58 -18.59 -60.56
N ALA A 183 -24.56 -18.17 -59.76
CA ALA A 183 -25.90 -18.75 -59.77
C ALA A 183 -26.60 -18.57 -61.13
N ALA A 184 -26.45 -17.42 -61.79
CA ALA A 184 -27.03 -17.18 -63.12
C ALA A 184 -26.34 -18.00 -64.22
N VAL A 185 -25.02 -18.14 -64.18
CA VAL A 185 -24.23 -18.88 -65.19
C VAL A 185 -24.37 -20.39 -65.03
N TYR A 186 -24.29 -20.91 -63.80
CA TYR A 186 -24.27 -22.34 -63.52
C TYR A 186 -25.62 -22.90 -63.06
N GLY A 187 -26.51 -22.07 -62.48
CA GLY A 187 -27.86 -22.49 -62.08
C GLY A 187 -28.82 -22.69 -63.26
N ASN A 188 -28.46 -22.21 -64.45
CA ASN A 188 -29.19 -22.46 -65.70
C ASN A 188 -28.68 -23.71 -66.46
N SER A 189 -27.75 -24.47 -65.86
CA SER A 189 -27.15 -25.69 -66.41
C SER A 189 -27.64 -26.98 -65.74
N ALA A 190 -28.79 -26.93 -65.07
CA ALA A 190 -29.50 -28.09 -64.50
C ALA A 190 -30.92 -28.18 -65.05
#